data_AF-A0A373CIB8-F1
#
_entry.id   AF-A0A373CIB8-F1
#
_cell.length_a   1.000
_cell.length_b   1.000
_cell.length_c   1.000
_cell.angle_alpha   90.00
_cell.angle_beta   90.00
_cell.angle_gamma   90.00
#
_symmetry.space_group_name_H-M   'P 1'
#
loop_
_entity.id
_entity.type
_entity.pdbx_description
1 polymer ?
#
loop_
_entity_poly.entity_id
_entity_poly.type
_entity_poly.pdbx_seq_one_letter_code
_entity_poly.pdbx_strand_id
1 'polypeptide(L)' 'MIDYSPLWNTLKSKGINQYRLIRSYHFSSGQLHRIRKNEHVSTHTLETLCWILNCSVADIVRISFDRVEKES' A
#
# COMPACT_ATOMS: atom_id res chain seq x y z
N MET A 1 -11.98 -6.82 -3.88
CA MET A 1 -11.19 -5.64 -4.29
C MET A 1 -9.87 -5.61 -3.54
N ILE A 2 -8.82 -5.03 -4.14
CA ILE A 2 -7.56 -4.76 -3.42
C ILE A 2 -7.82 -3.67 -2.38
N ASP A 3 -7.28 -3.85 -1.19
CA ASP A 3 -7.36 -2.87 -0.11
C ASP A 3 -5.98 -2.64 0.52
N TYR A 4 -5.48 -1.41 0.42
CA TYR A 4 -4.21 -0.97 1.03
C TYR A 4 -4.39 -0.27 2.40
N SER A 5 -5.56 -0.37 3.04
CA SER A 5 -5.73 0.08 4.42
C SER A 5 -4.68 -0.50 5.40
N PRO A 6 -4.19 -1.76 5.26
CA PRO A 6 -3.10 -2.25 6.09
C PRO A 6 -1.82 -1.41 5.95
N LEU A 7 -1.41 -1.04 4.73
CA LEU A 7 -0.24 -0.19 4.49
C LEU A 7 -0.32 1.13 5.27
N TRP A 8 -1.48 1.80 5.26
CA TRP A 8 -1.65 3.08 5.96
C TRP A 8 -1.52 2.93 7.47
N ASN A 9 -2.04 1.85 8.03
CA ASN A 9 -1.89 1.51 9.44
C ASN A 9 -0.43 1.21 9.78
N THR A 10 0.26 0.44 8.93
CA THR A 10 1.67 0.10 9.09
C THR A 10 2.55 1.35 9.06
N LEU A 11 2.33 2.25 8.10
CA LEU A 11 3.02 3.55 8.02
C LEU A 11 2.82 4.39 9.27
N LYS A 12 1.57 4.48 9.76
CA LYS A 12 1.24 5.19 11.01
C LYS A 12 1.96 4.58 12.21
N SER A 13 1.91 3.26 12.36
CA SER A 13 2.54 2.54 13.48
C SER A 13 4.07 2.71 13.52
N LYS A 14 4.70 2.85 12.34
CA LYS A 14 6.15 3.03 12.18
C LYS A 14 6.59 4.50 12.15
N GLY A 15 5.65 5.45 12.26
CA GLY A 15 5.96 6.88 12.15
C GLY A 15 6.53 7.30 10.79
N ILE A 16 6.21 6.56 9.74
CA ILE A 16 6.66 6.84 8.37
C ILE A 16 5.51 7.48 7.62
N ASN A 17 5.70 8.72 7.16
CA ASN A 17 4.73 9.36 6.27
C ASN A 17 5.03 9.04 4.80
N GLN A 18 4.05 9.30 3.94
CA GLN A 18 4.13 9.05 2.51
C GLN A 18 5.23 9.84 1.80
N TYR A 19 5.55 11.05 2.28
CA TYR A 19 6.64 11.86 1.76
C TYR A 19 8.00 11.18 2.00
N ARG A 20 8.18 10.55 3.17
CA ARG A 20 9.39 9.81 3.53
C ARG A 20 9.62 8.60 2.62
N LEU A 21 8.56 7.90 2.20
CA LEU A 21 8.64 6.85 1.18
C LEU A 21 9.27 7.37 -0.12
N ILE A 22 8.80 8.51 -0.62
CA ILE A 22 9.28 9.09 -1.88
C ILE A 22 10.70 9.65 -1.73
N ARG A 23 10.98 10.39 -0.66
CA ARG A 23 12.22 11.18 -0.54
C ARG A 23 13.36 10.42 0.11
N SER A 24 13.09 9.62 1.14
CA SER A 24 14.13 8.90 1.88
C SER A 24 14.33 7.48 1.37
N TYR A 25 13.26 6.83 0.90
CA TYR A 25 13.32 5.46 0.38
C TYR A 25 13.21 5.38 -1.15
N HIS A 26 13.20 6.53 -1.83
CA HIS A 26 13.13 6.63 -3.29
C HIS A 26 12.00 5.81 -3.93
N PHE A 27 10.90 5.64 -3.20
CA PHE A 27 9.73 4.90 -3.71
C PHE A 27 9.03 5.69 -4.82
N SER A 28 8.63 4.99 -5.88
CA SER A 28 7.99 5.60 -7.05
C SER A 28 6.69 6.33 -6.66
N SER A 29 6.65 7.63 -6.95
CA SER A 29 5.44 8.45 -6.76
C SER A 29 4.25 7.93 -7.58
N GLY A 30 4.52 7.37 -8.76
CA GLY A 30 3.52 6.72 -9.61
C GLY A 30 2.93 5.47 -8.96
N GLN A 31 3.76 4.61 -8.34
CA GLN A 31 3.26 3.45 -7.60
C GLN A 31 2.44 3.86 -6.39
N LEU A 32 2.90 4.87 -5.63
CA LEU A 32 2.14 5.38 -4.49
C LEU A 32 0.77 5.95 -4.92
N HIS A 33 0.69 6.60 -6.08
CA HIS A 33 -0.57 7.08 -6.65
C HIS A 33 -1.54 5.95 -6.97
N ARG A 34 -1.06 4.86 -7.58
CA ARG A 34 -1.84 3.64 -7.85
C ARG A 34 -2.39 3.02 -6.55
N ILE A 35 -1.52 2.90 -5.54
CA ILE A 35 -1.87 2.37 -4.21
C ILE A 35 -2.98 3.20 -3.56
N ARG A 36 -2.93 4.54 -3.63
CA ARG A 36 -4.00 5.41 -3.09
C ARG A 36 -5.36 5.17 -3.72
N LYS A 37 -5.38 4.71 -4.98
CA LYS A 37 -6.60 4.39 -5.72
C LYS A 37 -7.01 2.92 -5.58
N ASN A 38 -6.34 2.15 -4.72
CA ASN A 38 -6.53 0.70 -4.60
C ASN A 38 -6.36 -0.05 -5.94
N GLU A 39 -5.49 0.46 -6.83
CA GLU A 39 -5.18 -0.19 -8.09
C GLU A 39 -4.22 -1.38 -7.90
N HIS A 40 -4.24 -2.29 -8.86
CA HIS A 40 -3.28 -3.40 -8.92
C HIS A 40 -1.85 -2.87 -9.08
N VAL A 41 -0.94 -3.44 -8.29
CA VAL A 41 0.51 -3.27 -8.40
C VAL A 41 1.18 -4.63 -8.52
N SER A 42 2.44 -4.65 -8.94
CA SER A 42 3.21 -5.89 -9.01
C SER A 42 3.55 -6.43 -7.62
N THR A 43 3.78 -7.74 -7.51
CA THR A 43 4.32 -8.37 -6.30
C THR A 43 5.67 -7.76 -5.90
N HIS A 44 6.50 -7.35 -6.86
CA HIS A 44 7.74 -6.62 -6.58
C HIS A 44 7.52 -5.27 -5.86
N THR A 45 6.44 -4.56 -6.18
CA THR A 45 6.07 -3.32 -5.48
C THR A 45 5.72 -3.62 -4.02
N LEU A 46 5.00 -4.71 -3.77
CA LEU A 46 4.66 -5.17 -2.42
C LEU A 46 5.91 -5.61 -1.64
N GLU A 47 6.81 -6.37 -2.27
CA GLU A 47 8.09 -6.79 -1.70
C GLU A 47 8.94 -5.59 -1.30
N THR A 48 9.05 -4.58 -2.17
CA THR A 48 9.80 -3.35 -1.88
C THR A 48 9.25 -2.64 -0.66
N LEU A 49 7.92 -2.54 -0.52
CA LEU A 49 7.29 -1.96 0.67
C LEU A 49 7.55 -2.81 1.92
N CYS A 50 7.50 -4.14 1.82
CA CYS A 50 7.82 -5.05 2.92
C CYS A 50 9.26 -4.85 3.40
N TRP A 51 10.22 -4.65 2.48
CA TRP A 51 11.62 -4.39 2.83
C TRP A 51 11.81 -3.02 3.46
N ILE A 52 11.23 -1.96 2.88
CA ILE A 52 11.30 -0.59 3.43
C ILE A 52 10.73 -0.54 4.84
N LEU A 53 9.59 -1.20 5.05
CA LEU A 53 8.85 -1.14 6.31
C LEU A 53 9.24 -2.27 7.27
N ASN A 54 10.02 -3.25 6.84
CA ASN A 54 10.33 -4.47 7.60
C ASN A 54 9.05 -5.10 8.19
N CYS A 55 8.15 -5.55 7.31
CA CYS A 55 6.86 -6.14 7.66
C CYS A 55 6.44 -7.23 6.67
N SER A 56 5.36 -7.93 6.98
CA SER A 56 4.80 -8.95 6.08
C SER A 56 3.95 -8.32 4.98
N VAL A 57 3.65 -9.07 3.92
CA VAL A 57 2.76 -8.61 2.84
C VAL A 57 1.33 -8.33 3.32
N ALA A 58 0.87 -9.04 4.36
CA ALA A 58 -0.45 -8.82 4.96
C ALA A 58 -0.56 -7.46 5.68
N ASP A 59 0.58 -6.91 6.11
CA ASP A 59 0.68 -5.55 6.68
C ASP A 59 0.64 -4.46 5.60
N ILE A 60 0.71 -4.84 4.32
CA ILE A 60 0.67 -3.93 3.17
C ILE A 60 -0.69 -3.97 2.49
N VAL A 61 -1.20 -5.16 2.21
CA VAL A 61 -2.37 -5.34 1.34
C VAL A 61 -3.22 -6.52 1.79
N ARG A 62 -4.53 -6.39 1.60
CA ARG A 62 -5.49 -7.50 1.70
C ARG A 62 -6.45 -7.50 0.52
N ILE A 63 -7.10 -8.63 0.31
CA ILE A 63 -8.20 -8.76 -0.66
C ILE A 63 -9.50 -8.75 0.13
N SER A 64 -10.34 -7.74 -0.07
CA SER A 64 -11.73 -7.74 0.41
C SER A 64 -12.61 -8.50 -0.59
N PHE A 65 -13.56 -9.27 -0.08
CA PHE A 65 -14.56 -9.99 -0.88
C PHE A 65 -15.92 -9.30 -0.92
N ASP A 66 -16.03 -8.10 -0.34
CA ASP A 66 -17.28 -7.35 -0.34
C ASP A 66 -17.66 -7.01 -1.78
N ARG A 67 -18.84 -7.47 -2.20
CA ARG A 67 -19.43 -7.10 -3.48
C ARG A 67 -19.91 -5.66 -3.33
N VAL A 68 -19.30 -4.74 -4.05
CA VAL A 68 -19.92 -3.43 -4.26
C VAL A 68 -21.12 -3.69 -5.16
N GLU A 69 -22.32 -3.80 -4.57
CA GLU A 69 -23.52 -3.39 -5.27
C GLU A 69 -23.28 -1.93 -5.67
N LYS A 70 -23.04 -1.69 -6.95
CA LYS A 70 -23.12 -0.34 -7.49
C LYS A 70 -24.58 0.06 -7.35
N GLU A 71 -24.91 0.77 -6.26
CA GLU A 71 -26.14 1.56 -6.24
C GLU A 71 -26.10 2.47 -7.48
N SER A 72 -27.13 2.29 -8.31
CA SER A 72 -27.34 2.98 -9.58
C SER A 72 -27.90 4.38 -9.35
#